data_AF-A0A250XGN5-F1
#
_entry.id   AF-A0A250XGN5-F1
#
_cell.length_a   1.000
_cell.length_b   1.000
_cell.length_c   1.000
_cell.angle_alpha   90.00
_cell.angle_beta   90.00
_cell.angle_gamma   90.00
#
_symmetry.space_group_name_H-M   'P 1'
#
loop_
_entity.id
_entity.type
_entity.pdbx_description
1 polymer ?
#
loop_
_entity_poly.entity_id
_entity_poly.type
_entity_poly.pdbx_seq_one_letter_code
_entity_poly.pdbx_strand_id
1 'polypeptide(L)'
;MIPSTSTPQGNYHCQRWVSHVSAPAIGVLQSSRPIDRLRYQAKLIFDTFDKDADGKLSVEDIQAYFQFSEEKFGRQKLILDLHANTAEKISRKSPESQQTDFEEFVDLVRGQVAAAAEFSKEWLPSQIPGKELSNMLFAAALTIPEMARVLAIFKLLDRDSDGFLKLSDLHKAQGIEKKVVVDVLEDADDNEDGLLSFSDFLTSYHKKRTVFLTMAVMLAHSACFWLIFNLPIDSMLKVVLSGLLVMKPQVVTGPVTKIWQIGKAVVGRFIATREMAAKGASWSSIA
;
A
#
# COMPACT_ATOMS: atom_id res chain seq x y z
N MET A 1 70.03 -16.66 12.29
CA MET A 1 69.01 -15.62 12.00
C MET A 1 67.65 -16.31 12.03
N ILE A 2 66.83 -15.99 13.06
CA ILE A 2 65.34 -16.04 13.25
C ILE A 2 64.51 -17.12 12.48
N PRO A 3 63.43 -17.79 13.01
CA PRO A 3 62.61 -17.50 14.20
C PRO A 3 62.20 -18.68 15.12
N SER A 4 61.66 -18.24 16.26
CA SER A 4 60.76 -18.85 17.23
C SER A 4 59.44 -19.42 16.68
N THR A 5 58.99 -20.56 17.22
CA THR A 5 57.61 -21.06 17.14
C THR A 5 57.02 -21.24 18.55
N SER A 6 55.92 -20.55 18.82
CA SER A 6 55.14 -20.65 20.05
C SER A 6 53.97 -21.63 19.87
N THR A 7 53.81 -22.51 20.84
CA THR A 7 52.71 -23.48 21.03
C THR A 7 51.45 -22.82 21.61
N PRO A 8 50.23 -23.28 21.25
CA PRO A 8 48.99 -22.79 21.83
C PRO A 8 48.64 -23.53 23.13
N GLN A 9 48.27 -22.76 24.17
CA GLN A 9 47.66 -23.27 25.40
C GLN A 9 46.18 -23.58 25.16
N GLY A 10 45.80 -24.83 25.42
CA GLY A 10 44.41 -25.23 25.60
C GLY A 10 43.88 -24.79 26.96
N ASN A 11 42.59 -24.45 27.00
CA ASN A 11 41.84 -24.37 28.24
C ASN A 11 40.45 -24.97 28.00
N TYR A 12 40.21 -26.09 28.67
CA TYR A 12 38.91 -26.73 28.78
C TYR A 12 38.17 -26.08 29.95
N HIS A 13 36.91 -25.65 29.76
CA HIS A 13 35.99 -25.51 30.88
C HIS A 13 34.55 -25.88 30.53
N CYS A 14 34.16 -27.01 31.13
CA CYS A 14 32.86 -27.50 31.57
C CYS A 14 31.55 -26.87 31.08
N GLN A 15 30.72 -27.76 30.53
CA GLN A 15 29.29 -27.66 30.30
C GLN A 15 28.50 -27.18 31.53
N ARG A 16 27.55 -26.27 31.29
CA ARG A 16 26.36 -26.09 32.14
C ARG A 16 25.13 -26.06 31.24
N TRP A 17 24.37 -27.15 31.27
CA TRP A 17 23.04 -27.25 30.70
C TRP A 17 22.09 -26.36 31.48
N VAL A 18 21.62 -25.29 30.85
CA VAL A 18 20.39 -24.60 31.24
C VAL A 18 19.45 -24.73 30.05
N SER A 19 18.55 -25.68 30.16
CA SER A 19 17.39 -25.86 29.29
C SER A 19 16.46 -24.65 29.44
N HIS A 20 16.75 -23.58 28.72
CA HIS A 20 15.74 -22.59 28.39
C HIS A 20 14.87 -23.18 27.29
N VAL A 21 13.66 -23.60 27.67
CA VAL A 21 12.51 -23.70 26.77
C VAL A 21 12.31 -22.30 26.18
N SER A 22 12.91 -22.06 25.03
CA SER A 22 12.67 -20.85 24.24
C SER A 22 11.26 -20.95 23.69
N ALA A 23 10.31 -20.29 24.36
CA ALA A 23 9.04 -19.98 23.73
C ALA A 23 9.34 -19.24 22.40
N PRO A 24 8.73 -19.61 21.26
CA PRO A 24 8.85 -18.86 20.02
C PRO A 24 8.01 -17.57 20.15
N ALA A 25 8.49 -16.64 20.97
CA ALA A 25 7.85 -15.37 21.22
C ALA A 25 8.60 -14.28 20.44
N ILE A 26 7.89 -13.69 19.47
CA ILE A 26 8.04 -12.28 19.06
C ILE A 26 9.16 -11.96 18.04
N GLY A 27 9.85 -12.95 17.46
CA GLY A 27 10.70 -12.70 16.28
C GLY A 27 9.91 -12.21 15.04
N VAL A 28 8.64 -12.64 14.92
CA VAL A 28 7.74 -12.31 13.81
C VAL A 28 7.30 -10.83 13.78
N LEU A 29 7.45 -10.10 14.91
CA LEU A 29 7.05 -8.69 14.99
C LEU A 29 8.22 -7.71 14.81
N GLN A 30 9.46 -8.20 14.73
CA GLN A 30 10.64 -7.34 14.49
C GLN A 30 11.01 -7.24 13.00
N SER A 31 10.56 -8.19 12.16
CA SER A 31 10.74 -8.13 10.70
C SER A 31 9.59 -7.45 9.97
N SER A 32 8.54 -7.01 10.67
CA SER A 32 7.37 -6.43 10.03
C SER A 32 7.68 -5.02 9.53
N ARG A 33 8.20 -4.95 8.30
CA ARG A 33 8.04 -3.78 7.44
C ARG A 33 6.55 -3.38 7.47
N PRO A 34 6.22 -2.08 7.41
CA PRO A 34 4.82 -1.64 7.44
C PRO A 34 4.01 -2.43 6.40
N ILE A 35 2.80 -2.83 6.79
CA ILE A 35 1.83 -3.48 5.89
C ILE A 35 1.43 -2.42 4.86
N ASP A 36 2.21 -2.35 3.78
CA ASP A 36 1.99 -1.43 2.68
C ASP A 36 0.99 -2.05 1.70
N ARG A 37 0.12 -1.24 1.09
CA ARG A 37 -0.82 -1.70 0.05
C ARG A 37 -0.13 -2.49 -1.07
N LEU A 38 1.11 -2.11 -1.40
CA LEU A 38 1.94 -2.78 -2.40
C LEU A 38 2.32 -4.21 -2.01
N ARG A 39 2.46 -4.52 -0.73
CA ARG A 39 2.75 -5.87 -0.25
C ARG A 39 1.59 -6.81 -0.54
N TYR A 40 0.36 -6.38 -0.28
CA TYR A 40 -0.84 -7.15 -0.62
C TYR A 40 -0.97 -7.36 -2.14
N GLN A 41 -0.65 -6.34 -2.92
CA GLN A 41 -0.69 -6.41 -4.38
C GLN A 41 0.40 -7.34 -4.94
N ALA A 42 1.61 -7.25 -4.39
CA ALA A 42 2.67 -8.20 -4.68
C ALA A 42 2.27 -9.63 -4.28
N LYS A 43 1.52 -9.82 -3.19
CA LYS A 43 0.99 -11.13 -2.82
C LYS A 43 0.01 -11.69 -3.84
N LEU A 44 -0.93 -10.87 -4.31
CA LEU A 44 -1.86 -11.28 -5.37
C LEU A 44 -1.10 -11.78 -6.60
N ILE A 45 -0.06 -11.05 -7.01
CA ILE A 45 0.78 -11.43 -8.15
C ILE A 45 1.55 -12.70 -7.82
N PHE A 46 2.19 -12.77 -6.65
CA PHE A 46 2.95 -13.93 -6.19
C PHE A 46 2.11 -15.22 -6.24
N ASP A 47 0.92 -15.21 -5.64
CA ASP A 47 -0.02 -16.34 -5.62
C ASP A 47 -0.45 -16.78 -7.03
N THR A 48 -0.33 -15.92 -8.05
CA THR A 48 -0.61 -16.32 -9.44
C THR A 48 0.53 -17.08 -10.12
N PHE A 49 1.77 -16.88 -9.66
CA PHE A 49 2.95 -17.53 -10.20
C PHE A 49 3.39 -18.73 -9.36
N ASP A 50 3.11 -18.74 -8.06
CA ASP A 50 3.31 -19.88 -7.14
C ASP A 50 2.23 -20.95 -7.38
N LYS A 51 2.48 -21.84 -8.36
CA LYS A 51 1.50 -22.84 -8.80
C LYS A 51 1.33 -24.00 -7.82
N ASP A 52 2.38 -24.36 -7.10
CA ASP A 52 2.39 -25.44 -6.12
C ASP A 52 2.04 -24.96 -4.71
N ALA A 53 1.89 -23.64 -4.51
CA ALA A 53 1.52 -23.00 -3.26
C ALA A 53 2.51 -23.33 -2.13
N ASP A 54 3.80 -23.49 -2.47
CA ASP A 54 4.86 -23.80 -1.51
C ASP A 54 5.34 -22.54 -0.75
N GLY A 55 4.84 -21.36 -1.15
CA GLY A 55 5.17 -20.07 -0.58
C GLY A 55 6.50 -19.50 -1.10
N LYS A 56 7.02 -20.04 -2.19
CA LYS A 56 8.24 -19.62 -2.87
C LYS A 56 8.05 -19.66 -4.38
N LEU A 57 8.90 -18.96 -5.12
CA LEU A 57 8.89 -18.98 -6.57
C LEU A 57 10.12 -19.71 -7.09
N SER A 58 9.90 -20.67 -7.99
CA SER A 58 10.96 -21.32 -8.75
C SER A 58 11.61 -20.35 -9.74
N VAL A 59 12.75 -20.73 -10.31
CA VAL A 59 13.42 -19.93 -11.34
C VAL A 59 12.52 -19.78 -12.58
N GLU A 60 11.78 -20.83 -12.91
CA GLU A 60 10.83 -20.86 -14.01
C GLU A 60 9.67 -19.88 -13.78
N ASP A 61 9.15 -19.82 -12.55
CA ASP A 61 8.05 -18.90 -12.20
C ASP A 61 8.51 -17.45 -12.20
N ILE A 62 9.73 -17.17 -11.71
CA ILE A 62 10.34 -15.83 -11.79
C ILE A 62 10.59 -15.43 -13.24
N GLN A 63 11.05 -16.35 -14.09
CA GLN A 63 11.25 -16.07 -15.51
C GLN A 63 9.92 -15.80 -16.23
N ALA A 64 8.87 -16.55 -15.90
CA ALA A 64 7.52 -16.28 -16.40
C ALA A 64 7.01 -14.89 -15.93
N TYR A 65 7.31 -14.52 -14.69
CA TYR A 65 7.02 -13.18 -14.17
C TYR A 65 7.77 -12.08 -14.93
N PHE A 66 9.04 -12.27 -15.26
CA PHE A 66 9.81 -11.30 -16.04
C PHE A 66 9.20 -11.08 -17.43
N GLN A 67 8.81 -12.16 -18.12
CA GLN A 67 8.12 -12.06 -19.40
C GLN A 67 6.80 -11.29 -19.28
N PHE A 68 6.00 -11.61 -18.26
CA PHE A 68 4.76 -10.90 -17.96
C PHE A 68 5.01 -9.40 -17.69
N SER A 69 6.00 -9.08 -16.88
CA SER A 69 6.38 -7.69 -16.57
C SER A 69 6.85 -6.94 -17.82
N GLU A 70 7.65 -7.56 -18.68
CA GLU A 70 8.13 -6.95 -19.92
C GLU A 70 6.97 -6.64 -20.89
N GLU A 71 5.95 -7.50 -20.95
CA GLU A 71 4.76 -7.25 -21.77
C GLU A 71 3.99 -6.01 -21.28
N LYS A 72 3.83 -5.86 -19.96
CA LYS A 72 3.03 -4.77 -19.37
C LYS A 72 3.71 -3.41 -19.40
N PHE A 73 5.03 -3.38 -19.17
CA PHE A 73 5.82 -2.14 -19.09
C PHE A 73 6.59 -1.83 -20.38
N GLY A 74 6.70 -2.80 -21.29
CA GLY A 74 7.63 -2.74 -22.42
C GLY A 74 9.07 -3.05 -21.99
N ARG A 75 9.96 -3.10 -23.00
CA ARG A 75 11.41 -3.36 -22.83
C ARG A 75 12.17 -2.12 -22.36
N GLN A 76 11.73 -1.55 -21.24
CA GLN A 76 12.40 -0.41 -20.63
C GLN A 76 13.71 -0.87 -19.99
N LYS A 77 14.80 -0.17 -20.31
CA LYS A 77 16.15 -0.54 -19.86
C LYS A 77 16.23 -0.73 -18.34
N LEU A 78 15.62 0.16 -17.56
CA LEU A 78 15.64 0.08 -16.10
C LEU A 78 14.98 -1.18 -15.54
N ILE A 79 13.90 -1.66 -16.18
CA ILE A 79 13.21 -2.89 -15.78
C ILE A 79 14.04 -4.10 -16.17
N LEU A 80 14.62 -4.11 -17.37
CA LEU A 80 15.51 -5.17 -17.84
C LEU A 80 16.76 -5.30 -16.96
N ASP A 81 17.38 -4.18 -16.60
CA ASP A 81 18.54 -4.15 -15.70
C ASP A 81 18.16 -4.71 -14.31
N LEU A 82 16.96 -4.40 -13.83
CA LEU A 82 16.45 -4.91 -12.56
C LEU A 82 16.15 -6.41 -12.61
N HIS A 83 15.59 -6.92 -13.70
CA HIS A 83 15.40 -8.35 -13.93
C HIS A 83 16.73 -9.08 -14.00
N ALA A 84 17.71 -8.55 -14.75
CA ALA A 84 19.04 -9.13 -14.87
C ALA A 84 19.77 -9.19 -13.52
N ASN A 85 19.74 -8.10 -12.75
CA ASN A 85 20.30 -8.05 -11.39
C ASN A 85 19.63 -9.06 -10.46
N THR A 86 18.33 -9.29 -10.60
CA THR A 86 17.60 -10.26 -9.77
C THR A 86 17.92 -11.69 -10.19
N ALA A 87 17.96 -11.98 -11.49
CA ALA A 87 18.38 -13.28 -12.01
C ALA A 87 19.80 -13.64 -11.58
N GLU A 88 20.73 -12.67 -11.58
CA GLU A 88 22.09 -12.87 -11.08
C GLU A 88 22.12 -13.14 -9.56
N LYS A 89 21.30 -12.43 -8.78
CA LYS A 89 21.18 -12.70 -7.34
C LYS A 89 20.69 -14.12 -7.09
N ILE A 90 19.71 -14.60 -7.86
CA ILE A 90 19.17 -15.95 -7.75
C ILE A 90 20.22 -16.99 -8.16
N SER A 91 20.96 -16.76 -9.25
CA SER A 91 21.99 -17.71 -9.72
C SER A 91 23.18 -17.85 -8.78
N ARG A 92 23.49 -16.80 -7.99
CA ARG A 92 24.52 -16.84 -6.95
C ARG A 92 24.09 -17.59 -5.68
N LYS A 93 22.80 -17.89 -5.50
CA LYS A 93 22.32 -18.69 -4.37
C LYS A 93 22.75 -20.15 -4.55
N SER A 94 22.84 -20.86 -3.42
CA SER A 94 23.09 -22.31 -3.42
C SER A 94 22.03 -23.01 -4.28
N PRO A 95 22.36 -24.08 -5.02
CA PRO A 95 21.39 -24.81 -5.84
C PRO A 95 20.15 -25.29 -5.05
N GLU A 96 20.30 -25.55 -3.74
CA GLU A 96 19.19 -25.91 -2.85
C GLU A 96 18.29 -24.71 -2.45
N SER A 97 18.74 -23.46 -2.71
CA SER A 97 18.04 -22.22 -2.37
C SER A 97 17.83 -21.30 -3.58
N GLN A 98 17.81 -21.85 -4.80
CA GLN A 98 17.42 -21.16 -6.03
C GLN A 98 15.90 -20.87 -6.11
N GLN A 99 15.29 -20.61 -4.97
CA GLN A 99 13.92 -20.16 -4.87
C GLN A 99 13.91 -18.71 -4.36
N THR A 100 12.96 -17.94 -4.86
CA THR A 100 12.70 -16.57 -4.41
C THR A 100 11.61 -16.61 -3.36
N ASP A 101 11.88 -16.06 -2.17
CA ASP A 101 10.87 -15.94 -1.15
C ASP A 101 9.93 -14.76 -1.43
N PHE A 102 8.82 -14.71 -0.70
CA PHE A 102 7.84 -13.64 -0.86
C PHE A 102 8.42 -12.24 -0.61
N GLU A 103 9.35 -12.07 0.34
CA GLU A 103 9.90 -10.75 0.67
C GLU A 103 10.83 -10.21 -0.42
N GLU A 104 11.65 -11.09 -0.99
CA GLU A 104 12.48 -10.78 -2.15
C GLU A 104 11.62 -10.44 -3.37
N PHE A 105 10.50 -11.14 -3.56
CA PHE A 105 9.54 -10.81 -4.61
C PHE A 105 8.88 -9.45 -4.38
N VAL A 106 8.50 -9.12 -3.14
CA VAL A 106 7.96 -7.79 -2.80
C VAL A 106 8.98 -6.68 -3.12
N ASP A 107 10.26 -6.90 -2.84
CA ASP A 107 11.31 -5.93 -3.14
C ASP A 107 11.57 -5.80 -4.66
N LEU A 108 11.44 -6.89 -5.41
CA LEU A 108 11.44 -6.89 -6.87
C LEU A 108 10.29 -6.02 -7.43
N VAL A 109 9.05 -6.25 -6.98
CA VAL A 109 7.86 -5.47 -7.41
C VAL A 109 8.03 -4.00 -7.03
N ARG A 110 8.52 -3.69 -5.83
CA ARG A 110 8.84 -2.32 -5.39
C ARG A 110 9.82 -1.64 -6.33
N GLY A 111 10.89 -2.34 -6.69
CA GLY A 111 11.90 -1.81 -7.59
C GLY A 111 11.33 -1.53 -8.99
N GLN A 112 10.44 -2.37 -9.51
CA GLN A 112 9.77 -2.13 -10.79
C GLN A 112 8.84 -0.92 -10.74
N VAL A 113 8.03 -0.79 -9.69
CA VAL A 113 7.16 0.38 -9.48
C VAL A 113 7.98 1.66 -9.31
N ALA A 114 9.13 1.59 -8.64
CA ALA A 114 10.07 2.71 -8.54
C ALA A 114 10.66 3.07 -9.90
N ALA A 115 11.11 2.10 -10.68
CA ALA A 115 11.62 2.31 -12.04
C ALA A 115 10.54 2.97 -12.92
N ALA A 116 9.29 2.50 -12.87
CA ALA A 116 8.17 3.10 -13.60
C ALA A 116 7.94 4.58 -13.24
N ALA A 117 8.21 4.97 -12.00
CA ALA A 117 8.17 6.36 -11.59
C ALA A 117 9.30 7.21 -12.19
N GLU A 118 10.46 6.62 -12.48
CA GLU A 118 11.61 7.32 -13.06
C GLU A 118 11.41 7.61 -14.55
N PHE A 119 10.89 6.64 -15.31
CA PHE A 119 10.59 6.82 -16.73
C PHE A 119 9.14 7.28 -16.99
N SER A 120 8.46 7.80 -15.95
CA SER A 120 7.05 8.18 -15.97
C SER A 120 6.69 9.17 -17.07
N LYS A 121 7.62 10.07 -17.43
CA LYS A 121 7.40 11.13 -18.42
C LYS A 121 7.17 10.60 -19.83
N GLU A 122 7.79 9.48 -20.16
CA GLU A 122 7.68 8.85 -21.49
C GLU A 122 6.60 7.78 -21.48
N TRP A 123 6.49 7.01 -20.39
CA TRP A 123 5.56 5.90 -20.31
C TRP A 123 4.11 6.33 -20.06
N LEU A 124 3.82 7.29 -19.16
CA LEU A 124 2.43 7.68 -18.89
C LEU A 124 1.69 8.19 -20.15
N PRO A 125 2.25 9.10 -20.96
CA PRO A 125 1.56 9.57 -22.16
C PRO A 125 1.36 8.48 -23.22
N SER A 126 2.14 7.40 -23.18
CA SER A 126 1.95 6.25 -24.07
C SER A 126 0.77 5.37 -23.66
N GLN A 127 0.40 5.40 -22.37
CA GLN A 127 -0.66 4.54 -21.82
C GLN A 127 -1.99 5.29 -21.67
N ILE A 128 -1.95 6.56 -21.31
CA ILE A 128 -3.13 7.39 -21.06
C ILE A 128 -3.08 8.62 -21.97
N PRO A 129 -4.16 8.92 -22.72
CA PRO A 129 -4.24 10.11 -23.55
C PRO A 129 -4.00 11.38 -22.71
N GLY A 130 -3.23 12.34 -23.22
CA GLY A 130 -2.77 13.50 -22.43
C GLY A 130 -3.89 14.34 -21.79
N LYS A 131 -5.06 14.46 -22.44
CA LYS A 131 -6.23 15.15 -21.87
C LYS A 131 -6.78 14.43 -20.64
N GLU A 132 -6.87 13.10 -20.72
CA GLU A 132 -7.38 12.26 -19.65
C GLU A 132 -6.38 12.17 -18.49
N LEU A 133 -5.08 12.06 -18.80
CA LEU A 133 -4.01 12.09 -17.81
C LEU A 133 -4.04 13.36 -16.96
N SER A 134 -4.21 14.53 -17.60
CA SER A 134 -4.31 15.82 -16.89
C SER A 134 -5.53 15.87 -15.96
N ASN A 135 -6.68 15.37 -16.43
CA ASN A 135 -7.89 15.31 -15.63
C ASN A 135 -7.73 14.38 -14.42
N MET A 136 -7.12 13.20 -14.60
CA MET A 136 -6.88 12.24 -13.53
C MET A 136 -5.88 12.77 -12.51
N LEU A 137 -4.77 13.40 -12.96
CA LEU A 137 -3.80 14.03 -12.07
C LEU A 137 -4.44 15.13 -11.21
N PHE A 138 -5.30 15.95 -11.82
CA PHE A 138 -6.03 17.00 -11.11
C PHE A 138 -7.06 16.43 -10.12
N ALA A 139 -7.86 15.45 -10.55
CA ALA A 139 -8.89 14.83 -9.72
C ALA A 139 -8.29 14.09 -8.51
N ALA A 140 -7.18 13.38 -8.72
CA ALA A 140 -6.46 12.64 -7.68
C ALA A 140 -5.51 13.53 -6.85
N ALA A 141 -5.27 14.77 -7.28
CA ALA A 141 -4.25 15.67 -6.72
C ALA A 141 -2.86 15.01 -6.64
N LEU A 142 -2.50 14.24 -7.66
CA LEU A 142 -1.27 13.45 -7.72
C LEU A 142 -0.17 14.11 -8.55
N THR A 143 1.08 13.80 -8.22
CA THR A 143 2.21 14.08 -9.09
C THR A 143 2.34 13.03 -10.21
N ILE A 144 2.97 13.39 -11.33
CA ILE A 144 3.27 12.48 -12.45
C ILE A 144 3.96 11.17 -12.00
N PRO A 145 5.04 11.19 -11.19
CA PRO A 145 5.68 9.95 -10.76
C PRO A 145 4.78 9.10 -9.84
N GLU A 146 3.92 9.70 -9.01
CA GLU A 146 2.98 8.95 -8.19
C GLU A 146 1.90 8.28 -9.05
N MET A 147 1.36 8.99 -10.04
CA MET A 147 0.42 8.43 -11.01
C MET A 147 1.02 7.23 -11.75
N ALA A 148 2.30 7.32 -12.15
CA ALA A 148 3.00 6.21 -12.77
C ALA A 148 3.10 4.99 -11.84
N ARG A 149 3.36 5.20 -10.55
CA ARG A 149 3.39 4.10 -9.57
C ARG A 149 2.03 3.42 -9.46
N VAL A 150 0.95 4.19 -9.37
CA VAL A 150 -0.40 3.64 -9.27
C VAL A 150 -0.77 2.88 -10.54
N LEU A 151 -0.47 3.44 -11.72
CA LEU A 151 -0.70 2.78 -13.00
C LEU A 151 0.13 1.50 -13.15
N ALA A 152 1.38 1.50 -12.68
CA ALA A 152 2.26 0.34 -12.73
C ALA A 152 1.69 -0.82 -11.91
N ILE A 153 1.23 -0.52 -10.70
CA ILE A 153 0.56 -1.48 -9.85
C ILE A 153 -0.71 -1.99 -10.51
N PHE A 154 -1.55 -1.11 -11.06
CA PHE A 154 -2.79 -1.49 -11.71
C PHE A 154 -2.54 -2.46 -12.87
N LYS A 155 -1.59 -2.15 -13.74
CA LYS A 155 -1.20 -3.01 -14.87
C LYS A 155 -0.61 -4.35 -14.46
N LEU A 156 0.06 -4.41 -13.31
CA LEU A 156 0.57 -5.67 -12.77
C LEU A 156 -0.55 -6.56 -12.22
N LEU A 157 -1.62 -5.96 -11.71
CA LEU A 157 -2.80 -6.68 -11.20
C LEU A 157 -3.76 -7.08 -12.33
N ASP A 158 -3.88 -6.24 -13.36
CA ASP A 158 -4.70 -6.47 -14.55
C ASP A 158 -4.00 -7.49 -15.45
N ARG A 159 -4.26 -8.77 -15.19
CA ARG A 159 -3.60 -9.88 -15.88
C ARG A 159 -4.02 -9.97 -17.35
N ASP A 160 -5.32 -9.91 -17.62
CA ASP A 160 -5.90 -10.03 -18.97
C ASP A 160 -5.72 -8.77 -19.82
N SER A 161 -5.27 -7.66 -19.24
CA SER A 161 -5.13 -6.37 -19.94
C SER A 161 -6.46 -5.84 -20.45
N ASP A 162 -7.57 -6.21 -19.81
CA ASP A 162 -8.90 -5.75 -20.20
C ASP A 162 -9.18 -4.32 -19.68
N GLY A 163 -8.30 -3.79 -18.82
CA GLY A 163 -8.41 -2.48 -18.21
C GLY A 163 -9.28 -2.44 -16.96
N PHE A 164 -9.70 -3.60 -16.44
CA PHE A 164 -10.57 -3.75 -15.28
C PHE A 164 -10.02 -4.79 -14.30
N LEU A 165 -10.14 -4.52 -12.99
CA LEU A 165 -9.81 -5.51 -11.97
C LEU A 165 -11.08 -6.17 -11.45
N LYS A 166 -11.21 -7.48 -11.67
CA LYS A 166 -12.32 -8.27 -11.13
C LYS A 166 -12.19 -8.37 -9.60
N LEU A 167 -13.20 -7.89 -8.88
CA LEU A 167 -13.26 -8.01 -7.42
C LEU A 167 -13.14 -9.48 -6.98
N SER A 168 -13.73 -10.41 -7.73
CA SER A 168 -13.62 -11.85 -7.45
C SER A 168 -12.18 -12.36 -7.43
N ASP A 169 -11.29 -11.78 -8.24
CA ASP A 169 -9.88 -12.19 -8.28
C ASP A 169 -9.10 -11.59 -7.11
N LEU A 170 -9.44 -10.37 -6.68
CA LEU A 170 -8.94 -9.78 -5.44
C LEU A 170 -9.38 -10.58 -4.20
N HIS A 171 -10.57 -11.18 -4.23
CA HIS A 171 -11.05 -12.07 -3.18
C HIS A 171 -10.38 -13.45 -3.17
N LYS A 172 -9.69 -13.88 -4.23
CA LYS A 172 -9.00 -15.17 -4.23
C LYS A 172 -7.73 -15.15 -3.39
N ALA A 173 -7.08 -13.99 -3.22
CA ALA A 173 -5.94 -13.87 -2.31
C ALA A 173 -6.32 -14.26 -0.87
N GLN A 174 -5.44 -15.01 -0.23
CA GLN A 174 -5.60 -15.46 1.15
C GLN A 174 -4.75 -14.58 2.09
N GLY A 175 -5.21 -14.31 3.33
CA GLY A 175 -4.39 -13.65 4.35
C GLY A 175 -5.12 -12.57 5.18
N ILE A 176 -4.48 -12.12 6.26
CA ILE A 176 -5.02 -11.11 7.19
C ILE A 176 -5.13 -9.73 6.52
N GLU A 177 -4.22 -9.42 5.60
CA GLU A 177 -4.18 -8.18 4.82
C GLU A 177 -5.39 -8.03 3.87
N LYS A 178 -6.03 -9.15 3.52
CA LYS A 178 -7.20 -9.21 2.64
C LYS A 178 -8.35 -8.36 3.15
N LYS A 179 -8.76 -8.51 4.41
CA LYS A 179 -9.96 -7.82 4.92
C LYS A 179 -9.85 -6.31 4.78
N VAL A 180 -8.70 -5.75 5.15
CA VAL A 180 -8.50 -4.30 5.11
C VAL A 180 -8.43 -3.76 3.69
N VAL A 181 -7.83 -4.50 2.75
CA VAL A 181 -7.66 -4.03 1.37
C VAL A 181 -8.92 -4.28 0.55
N VAL A 182 -9.61 -5.40 0.74
CA VAL A 182 -10.89 -5.73 0.10
C VAL A 182 -11.95 -4.71 0.49
N ASP A 183 -12.13 -4.43 1.79
CA ASP A 183 -13.11 -3.43 2.24
C ASP A 183 -12.85 -2.05 1.60
N VAL A 184 -11.59 -1.70 1.31
CA VAL A 184 -11.20 -0.41 0.72
C VAL A 184 -11.31 -0.39 -0.81
N LEU A 185 -11.24 -1.56 -1.45
CA LEU A 185 -11.42 -1.70 -2.90
C LEU A 185 -12.90 -1.88 -3.26
N GLU A 186 -13.69 -2.57 -2.44
CA GLU A 186 -15.15 -2.62 -2.54
C GLU A 186 -15.76 -1.23 -2.37
N ASP A 187 -15.30 -0.47 -1.38
CA ASP A 187 -15.69 0.94 -1.14
C ASP A 187 -15.40 1.90 -2.30
N ALA A 188 -14.68 1.44 -3.31
CA ALA A 188 -14.26 2.23 -4.46
C ALA A 188 -14.98 1.85 -5.76
N ASP A 189 -15.67 0.70 -5.78
CA ASP A 189 -16.58 0.33 -6.87
C ASP A 189 -17.87 1.17 -6.76
N ASP A 190 -17.80 2.40 -7.27
CA ASP A 190 -18.89 3.38 -7.17
C ASP A 190 -20.13 2.96 -8.00
N ASN A 191 -19.96 2.11 -9.01
CA ASN A 191 -21.03 1.61 -9.88
C ASN A 191 -21.54 0.20 -9.52
N GLU A 192 -20.95 -0.44 -8.50
CA GLU A 192 -21.32 -1.76 -7.97
C GLU A 192 -21.40 -2.85 -9.05
N ASP A 193 -20.57 -2.75 -10.10
CA ASP A 193 -20.57 -3.71 -11.20
C ASP A 193 -19.64 -4.91 -10.98
N GLY A 194 -18.87 -4.89 -9.89
CA GLY A 194 -17.90 -5.93 -9.55
C GLY A 194 -16.57 -5.81 -10.30
N LEU A 195 -16.38 -4.74 -11.08
CA LEU A 195 -15.21 -4.48 -11.92
C LEU A 195 -14.60 -3.11 -11.55
N LEU A 196 -13.41 -3.13 -10.99
CA LEU A 196 -12.75 -1.90 -10.60
C LEU A 196 -11.99 -1.31 -11.79
N SER A 197 -12.45 -0.18 -12.31
CA SER A 197 -11.74 0.57 -13.35
C SER A 197 -10.50 1.28 -12.78
N PHE A 198 -9.61 1.77 -13.65
CA PHE A 198 -8.44 2.52 -13.21
C PHE A 198 -8.80 3.80 -12.41
N SER A 199 -9.88 4.50 -12.78
CA SER A 199 -10.36 5.68 -12.05
C SER A 199 -10.86 5.34 -10.65
N ASP A 200 -11.53 4.21 -10.50
CA ASP A 200 -12.05 3.73 -9.21
C ASP A 200 -10.90 3.30 -8.31
N PHE A 201 -9.93 2.59 -8.90
CA PHE A 201 -8.69 2.21 -8.23
C PHE A 201 -7.89 3.42 -7.75
N LEU A 202 -7.79 4.48 -8.55
CA LEU A 202 -7.17 5.75 -8.13
C LEU A 202 -7.90 6.37 -6.94
N THR A 203 -9.23 6.45 -6.99
CA THR A 203 -10.05 6.99 -5.90
C THR A 203 -9.82 6.22 -4.60
N SER A 204 -9.80 4.88 -4.67
CA SER A 204 -9.42 4.01 -3.56
C SER A 204 -8.02 4.31 -3.02
N TYR A 205 -7.05 4.52 -3.91
CA TYR A 205 -5.63 4.74 -3.57
C TYR A 205 -5.41 6.03 -2.77
N HIS A 206 -6.22 7.06 -3.01
CA HIS A 206 -6.14 8.35 -2.31
C HIS A 206 -7.03 8.48 -1.09
N LYS A 207 -7.93 7.53 -0.84
CA LYS A 207 -8.76 7.51 0.38
C LYS A 207 -7.87 7.13 1.57
N LYS A 208 -6.94 8.02 1.96
CA LYS A 208 -6.25 7.95 3.25
C LYS A 208 -7.37 7.99 4.28
N ARG A 209 -7.64 6.84 4.94
CA ARG A 209 -8.53 6.79 6.10
C ARG A 209 -7.99 7.85 7.05
N THR A 210 -8.66 8.99 7.09
CA THR A 210 -8.25 10.08 7.95
C THR A 210 -8.60 9.60 9.33
N VAL A 211 -7.60 9.04 10.03
CA VAL A 211 -7.75 8.64 11.43
C VAL A 211 -8.38 9.77 12.22
N PHE A 212 -8.06 11.03 11.86
CA PHE A 212 -8.71 12.23 12.36
C PHE A 212 -10.21 12.33 12.11
N LEU A 213 -10.72 11.97 10.92
CA LEU A 213 -12.16 11.99 10.68
C LEU A 213 -12.86 10.92 11.52
N THR A 214 -12.29 9.71 11.58
CA THR A 214 -12.82 8.65 12.43
C THR A 214 -12.77 9.06 13.91
N MET A 215 -11.68 9.68 14.37
CA MET A 215 -11.56 10.22 15.73
C MET A 215 -12.57 11.34 16.00
N ALA A 216 -12.76 12.27 15.06
CA ALA A 216 -13.73 13.35 15.19
C ALA A 216 -15.16 12.82 15.26
N VAL A 217 -15.49 11.82 14.43
CA VAL A 217 -16.78 11.13 14.48
C VAL A 217 -16.96 10.43 15.83
N MET A 218 -15.96 9.71 16.33
CA MET A 218 -16.02 9.05 17.65
C MET A 218 -16.15 10.06 18.80
N LEU A 219 -15.44 11.18 18.75
CA LEU A 219 -15.55 12.28 19.71
C LEU A 219 -16.94 12.91 19.68
N ALA A 220 -17.50 13.14 18.49
CA ALA A 220 -18.85 13.67 18.34
C ALA A 220 -19.90 12.73 18.92
N HIS A 221 -19.79 11.41 18.66
CA HIS A 221 -20.67 10.42 19.28
C HIS A 221 -20.54 10.43 20.80
N SER A 222 -19.31 10.47 21.31
CA SER A 222 -19.03 10.53 22.76
C SER A 222 -19.64 11.79 23.40
N ALA A 223 -19.53 12.95 22.73
CA ALA A 223 -20.12 14.21 23.16
C ALA A 223 -21.66 14.16 23.14
N CYS A 224 -22.27 13.56 22.11
CA CYS A 224 -23.72 13.36 22.04
C CYS A 224 -24.22 12.47 23.17
N PHE A 225 -23.56 11.34 23.45
CA PHE A 225 -23.90 10.50 24.60
C PHE A 225 -23.77 11.27 25.92
N TRP A 226 -22.64 11.96 26.12
CA TRP A 226 -22.43 12.78 27.31
C TRP A 226 -23.52 13.84 27.50
N LEU A 227 -23.97 14.49 26.41
CA LEU A 227 -25.05 15.47 26.45
C LEU A 227 -26.38 14.83 26.81
N ILE A 228 -26.74 13.69 26.21
CA ILE A 228 -27.96 12.94 26.54
C ILE A 228 -28.00 12.56 28.02
N PHE A 229 -26.87 12.11 28.59
CA PHE A 229 -26.81 11.71 29.99
C PHE A 229 -26.90 12.88 30.97
N ASN A 230 -26.39 14.06 30.61
CA ASN A 230 -26.43 15.26 31.45
C ASN A 230 -27.71 16.09 31.34
N LEU A 231 -28.58 15.82 30.36
CA LEU A 231 -29.86 16.51 30.28
C LEU A 231 -30.76 16.17 31.50
N PRO A 232 -31.51 17.16 32.04
CA PRO A 232 -32.44 16.96 33.15
C PRO A 232 -33.76 16.34 32.65
N ILE A 233 -33.68 15.18 32.01
CA ILE A 233 -34.81 14.41 31.45
C ILE A 233 -34.93 13.05 32.15
N ASP A 234 -36.10 12.43 32.06
CA ASP A 234 -36.37 11.12 32.65
C ASP A 234 -35.44 10.02 32.10
N SER A 235 -35.08 9.07 32.97
CA SER A 235 -34.18 7.97 32.64
C SER A 235 -34.66 7.12 31.45
N MET A 236 -35.98 6.94 31.31
CA MET A 236 -36.55 6.21 30.16
C MET A 236 -36.31 6.93 28.84
N LEU A 237 -36.43 8.26 28.83
CA LEU A 237 -36.17 9.06 27.63
C LEU A 237 -34.68 9.03 27.25
N LYS A 238 -33.77 9.01 28.24
CA LYS A 238 -32.33 8.84 28.00
C LYS A 238 -32.04 7.52 27.29
N VAL A 239 -32.63 6.42 27.76
CA VAL A 239 -32.45 5.09 27.14
C VAL A 239 -32.97 5.07 25.70
N VAL A 240 -34.15 5.65 25.45
CA VAL A 240 -34.71 5.73 24.09
C VAL A 240 -33.82 6.56 23.16
N LEU A 241 -33.35 7.73 23.61
CA LEU A 241 -32.45 8.59 22.81
C LEU A 241 -31.10 7.93 22.53
N SER A 242 -30.50 7.28 23.53
CA SER A 242 -29.27 6.51 23.35
C SER A 242 -29.47 5.33 22.39
N GLY A 243 -30.58 4.60 22.51
CA GLY A 243 -30.92 3.51 21.60
C GLY A 243 -31.10 3.98 20.15
N LEU A 244 -31.76 5.13 19.96
CA LEU A 244 -31.93 5.74 18.64
C LEU A 244 -30.59 6.18 18.03
N LEU A 245 -29.68 6.71 18.85
CA LEU A 245 -28.33 7.08 18.43
C LEU A 245 -27.51 5.86 17.96
N VAL A 246 -27.65 4.72 18.65
CA VAL A 246 -27.00 3.45 18.28
C VAL A 246 -27.61 2.87 17.00
N MET A 247 -28.93 2.95 16.83
CA MET A 247 -29.60 2.43 15.64
C MET A 247 -29.39 3.30 14.40
N LYS A 248 -29.17 4.61 14.57
CA LYS A 248 -28.93 5.55 13.46
C LYS A 248 -27.70 6.42 13.71
N PRO A 249 -26.48 5.84 13.66
CA PRO A 249 -25.24 6.60 13.86
C PRO A 249 -25.04 7.70 12.80
N GLN A 250 -25.67 7.55 11.62
CA GLN A 250 -25.64 8.54 10.55
C GLN A 250 -26.16 9.93 10.95
N VAL A 251 -27.00 10.03 11.99
CA VAL A 251 -27.51 11.32 12.51
C VAL A 251 -26.37 12.20 13.01
N VAL A 252 -25.31 11.59 13.57
CA VAL A 252 -24.11 12.31 14.02
C VAL A 252 -23.03 12.30 12.95
N THR A 253 -22.82 11.17 12.29
CA THR A 253 -21.74 11.04 11.28
C THR A 253 -21.94 11.99 10.10
N GLY A 254 -23.16 12.13 9.57
CA GLY A 254 -23.43 12.94 8.39
C GLY A 254 -23.10 14.44 8.55
N PRO A 255 -23.55 15.10 9.62
CA PRO A 255 -23.16 16.48 9.90
C PRO A 255 -21.64 16.65 10.11
N VAL A 256 -21.01 15.73 10.84
CA VAL A 256 -19.56 15.80 11.14
C VAL A 256 -18.73 15.67 9.86
N THR A 257 -19.08 14.76 8.96
CA THR A 257 -18.37 14.60 7.68
C THR A 257 -18.53 15.83 6.79
N LYS A 258 -19.72 16.43 6.72
CA LYS A 258 -19.95 17.69 5.98
C LYS A 258 -19.11 18.83 6.54
N ILE A 259 -19.10 19.02 7.87
CA ILE A 259 -18.27 20.06 8.52
C ILE A 259 -16.80 19.82 8.24
N TRP A 260 -16.33 18.57 8.33
CA TRP A 260 -14.95 18.21 8.01
C TRP A 260 -14.59 18.52 6.56
N GLN A 261 -15.45 18.17 5.60
CA GLN A 261 -15.24 18.48 4.19
C GLN A 261 -15.15 19.98 3.93
N ILE A 262 -16.04 20.77 4.56
CA ILE A 262 -16.00 22.23 4.49
C ILE A 262 -14.68 22.75 5.08
N GLY A 263 -14.29 22.28 6.27
CA GLY A 263 -13.04 22.68 6.91
C GLY A 263 -11.81 22.34 6.06
N LYS A 264 -11.78 21.14 5.48
CA LYS A 264 -10.71 20.71 4.57
C LYS A 264 -10.64 21.62 3.33
N ALA A 265 -11.78 21.97 2.74
CA ALA A 265 -11.83 22.87 1.59
C ALA A 265 -11.34 24.28 1.94
N VAL A 266 -11.70 24.80 3.12
CA VAL A 266 -11.24 26.12 3.60
C VAL A 266 -9.74 26.12 3.84
N VAL A 267 -9.20 25.13 4.56
CA VAL A 267 -7.75 25.00 4.80
C VAL A 267 -6.98 24.86 3.49
N GLY A 268 -7.49 24.04 2.56
CA GLY A 268 -6.91 23.89 1.22
C GLY A 268 -6.80 25.23 0.48
N ARG A 269 -7.85 26.06 0.54
CA ARG A 269 -7.82 27.41 -0.06
C ARG A 269 -6.77 28.30 0.60
N PHE A 270 -6.66 28.31 1.92
CA PHE A 270 -5.65 29.10 2.64
C PHE A 270 -4.22 28.71 2.28
N ILE A 271 -3.94 27.41 2.18
CA ILE A 271 -2.62 26.90 1.78
C ILE A 271 -2.31 27.35 0.35
N ALA A 272 -3.25 27.16 -0.59
CA ALA A 272 -3.08 27.58 -1.97
C ALA A 272 -2.84 29.10 -2.10
N THR A 273 -3.57 29.93 -1.33
CA THR A 273 -3.34 31.39 -1.31
C THR A 273 -1.95 31.75 -0.79
N ARG A 274 -1.44 31.06 0.24
CA ARG A 274 -0.08 31.28 0.74
C ARG A 274 0.99 30.90 -0.29
N GLU A 275 0.80 29.79 -1.01
CA GLU A 275 1.73 29.37 -2.05
C GLU A 275 1.75 30.34 -3.24
N MET A 276 0.57 30.84 -3.66
CA MET A 276 0.47 31.84 -4.72
C MET A 276 1.10 33.18 -4.30
N ALA A 277 0.93 33.61 -3.05
CA ALA A 277 1.58 34.82 -2.53
C ALA A 277 3.11 34.67 -2.47
N ALA A 278 3.60 33.50 -2.05
CA ALA A 278 5.04 33.19 -2.02
C ALA A 278 5.66 33.19 -3.42
N LYS A 279 4.96 32.62 -4.42
CA LYS A 279 5.41 32.64 -5.82
C LYS A 279 5.29 34.03 -6.44
N GLY A 280 4.25 34.79 -6.13
CA GLY A 280 4.06 36.16 -6.62
C GLY A 280 5.16 37.13 -6.16
N ALA A 281 5.65 36.99 -4.93
CA ALA A 281 6.77 37.78 -4.42
C ALA A 281 8.12 37.53 -5.14
N SER A 282 8.26 36.40 -5.85
CA SER A 282 9.45 36.06 -6.62
C SER A 282 9.54 36.81 -7.96
N TRP A 283 8.42 37.25 -8.55
CA TRP A 283 8.42 37.92 -9.85
C TRP A 283 8.75 39.40 -9.77
N SER A 284 8.53 40.03 -8.61
CA SER A 284 8.87 41.44 -8.37
C SER A 284 10.35 41.72 -8.11
N SER A 285 11.22 40.70 -8.17
CA SER A 285 12.66 40.84 -7.90
C SER A 285 13.55 40.56 -9.12
N ILE A 286 12.96 40.41 -10.32
CA ILE A 286 13.66 40.20 -11.61
C ILE A 286 13.43 41.38 -12.59
N ALA A 287 12.71 42.42 -12.18
CA ALA A 287 12.62 43.70 -12.88
C ALA A 287 13.46 44.76 -12.15
#